data_AF-A0AA37GFB7-F1
#
_entry.id   AF-A0AA37GFB7-F1
#
_cell.length_a   1.000
_cell.length_b   1.000
_cell.length_c   1.000
_cell.angle_alpha   90.00
_cell.angle_beta   90.00
_cell.angle_gamma   90.00
#
_symmetry.space_group_name_H-M   'P 1'
#
loop_
_entity.id
_entity.type
_entity.pdbx_description
1 polymer ?
#
loop_
_entity_poly.entity_id
_entity_poly.type
_entity_poly.pdbx_seq_one_letter_code
_entity_poly.pdbx_strand_id
1 'polypeptide(L)'
;MVEAGDKIGRSIESPAKYTKAMDDAGFVDITVKKYVWPLNSWPKDKKLKDIGKWHNVNLNLGLEALSLALFTRALEWTQEEVLALCAGVREDLKNKNIHAYWNV
;
A
#
# COMPACT_ATOMS: atom_id res chain seq x y z
N MET A 1 -3.44 7.82 4.99
CA MET A 1 -3.80 6.38 4.87
C MET A 1 -3.79 5.67 6.22
N VAL A 2 -2.65 5.61 6.95
CA VAL A 2 -2.60 5.00 8.30
C VAL A 2 -3.61 5.63 9.26
N GLU A 3 -3.54 6.95 9.45
CA GLU A 3 -4.48 7.69 10.31
C GLU A 3 -5.96 7.44 9.94
N ALA A 4 -6.29 7.47 8.64
CA ALA A 4 -7.65 7.19 8.17
C ALA A 4 -8.11 5.77 8.52
N GLY A 5 -7.24 4.78 8.32
CA GLY A 5 -7.49 3.38 8.67
C GLY A 5 -7.70 3.20 10.17
N ASP A 6 -6.87 3.85 10.99
CA ASP A 6 -6.99 3.81 12.45
C ASP A 6 -8.30 4.44 12.94
N LYS A 7 -8.69 5.59 12.39
CA LYS A 7 -9.97 6.26 12.73
C LYS A 7 -11.21 5.40 12.46
N ILE A 8 -11.17 4.54 11.43
CA ILE A 8 -12.28 3.62 11.11
C ILE A 8 -12.13 2.23 11.74
N GLY A 9 -11.15 2.04 12.62
CA GLY A 9 -10.88 0.75 13.29
C GLY A 9 -10.35 -0.34 12.35
N ARG A 10 -9.78 0.04 11.20
CA ARG A 10 -9.20 -0.87 10.18
C ARG A 10 -7.79 -0.41 9.82
N SER A 11 -6.90 -0.48 10.79
CA SER A 11 -5.48 -0.12 10.62
C SER A 11 -4.84 -0.91 9.48
N ILE A 12 -4.20 -0.22 8.54
CA ILE A 12 -3.46 -0.88 7.45
C ILE A 12 -2.16 -1.54 7.92
N GLU A 13 -1.73 -1.24 9.15
CA GLU A 13 -0.54 -1.84 9.77
C GLU A 13 -0.86 -3.14 10.54
N SER A 14 -2.12 -3.58 10.50
CA SER A 14 -2.57 -4.83 11.16
C SER A 14 -1.68 -6.05 10.87
N PRO A 15 -1.17 -6.27 9.64
CA PRO A 15 -0.32 -7.43 9.35
C PRO A 15 0.94 -7.53 10.21
N ALA A 16 1.51 -6.40 10.66
CA ALA A 16 2.68 -6.41 11.54
C ALA A 16 2.39 -7.04 12.92
N LYS A 17 1.11 -7.13 13.30
CA LYS A 17 0.65 -7.69 14.58
C LYS A 17 0.26 -9.16 14.48
N TYR A 18 0.17 -9.73 13.27
CA TYR A 18 -0.37 -11.08 13.06
C TYR A 18 0.48 -12.16 13.72
N THR A 19 1.81 -12.04 13.71
CA THR A 19 2.68 -13.01 14.39
C THR A 19 2.36 -13.11 15.87
N LYS A 20 2.23 -11.96 16.55
CA LYS A 20 1.86 -11.93 17.97
C LYS A 20 0.44 -12.42 18.19
N ALA A 21 -0.52 -12.03 17.35
CA ALA A 21 -1.89 -12.50 17.47
C ALA A 21 -2.03 -14.02 17.29
N MET A 22 -1.22 -14.61 16.40
CA MET A 22 -1.14 -16.07 16.23
C MET A 22 -0.51 -16.74 17.45
N ASP A 23 0.57 -16.17 17.98
CA ASP A 23 1.22 -16.69 19.20
C ASP A 23 0.28 -16.65 20.41
N ASP A 24 -0.37 -15.50 20.64
CA ASP A 24 -1.35 -15.29 21.72
C ASP A 24 -2.58 -16.24 21.57
N ALA A 25 -2.90 -16.66 20.34
CA ALA A 25 -3.96 -17.63 20.05
C ALA A 25 -3.51 -19.10 20.18
N GLY A 26 -2.24 -19.36 20.52
CA GLY A 26 -1.71 -20.71 20.76
C GLY A 26 -1.23 -21.44 19.50
N PHE A 27 -1.04 -20.73 18.37
CA PHE A 27 -0.40 -21.33 17.20
C PHE A 27 1.07 -21.61 17.50
N VAL A 28 1.56 -22.76 17.03
CA VAL A 28 2.96 -23.17 17.13
C VAL A 28 3.65 -23.09 15.77
N ASP A 29 4.98 -23.05 15.75
CA ASP A 29 5.81 -23.04 14.54
C ASP A 29 5.48 -21.91 13.53
N ILE A 30 5.16 -20.73 14.05
CA ILE A 30 4.76 -19.56 13.25
C ILE A 30 5.92 -19.11 12.35
N THR A 31 5.70 -19.13 11.03
CA THR A 31 6.68 -18.69 10.04
C THR A 31 6.19 -17.45 9.29
N VAL A 32 7.00 -16.40 9.29
CA VAL A 32 6.73 -15.16 8.51
C VAL A 32 7.63 -15.13 7.29
N LYS A 33 7.03 -15.02 6.10
CA LYS A 33 7.75 -14.81 4.85
C LYS A 33 7.45 -13.40 4.35
N LYS A 34 8.48 -12.56 4.33
CA LYS A 34 8.39 -11.18 3.85
C LYS A 34 8.84 -11.10 2.39
N TYR A 35 8.14 -10.29 1.60
CA TYR A 35 8.45 -10.03 0.21
C TYR A 35 8.48 -8.53 -0.06
N VAL A 36 9.33 -8.16 -1.00
CA VAL A 36 9.36 -6.80 -1.57
C VAL A 36 8.43 -6.77 -2.77
N TRP A 37 7.47 -5.86 -2.75
CA TRP A 37 6.53 -5.65 -3.84
C TRP A 37 6.68 -4.24 -4.43
N PRO A 38 7.46 -4.07 -5.51
CA PRO A 38 7.78 -2.75 -6.07
C PRO A 38 6.55 -2.00 -6.61
N LEU A 39 6.56 -0.68 -6.53
CA LEU A 39 5.49 0.17 -7.08
C LEU A 39 5.67 0.52 -8.56
N ASN A 40 6.88 0.35 -9.09
CA ASN A 40 7.18 0.51 -10.51
C ASN A 40 8.38 -0.38 -10.93
N SER A 41 8.85 -0.20 -12.17
CA SER A 41 9.89 -1.02 -12.79
C SER A 41 11.34 -0.64 -12.43
N TRP A 42 11.57 0.08 -11.33
CA TRP A 42 12.90 0.46 -10.83
C TRP A 42 13.84 -0.73 -10.50
N PRO A 43 13.39 -1.91 -10.04
CA PRO A 43 14.32 -2.98 -9.67
C PRO A 43 15.14 -3.47 -10.87
N LYS A 44 16.40 -3.85 -10.63
CA LYS A 44 17.24 -4.47 -11.68
C LYS A 44 16.87 -5.92 -11.94
N ASP A 45 16.51 -6.65 -10.89
CA ASP A 45 16.06 -8.04 -10.97
C ASP A 45 14.85 -8.18 -11.91
N LYS A 46 14.89 -9.19 -12.79
CA LYS A 46 13.88 -9.36 -13.84
C LYS A 46 12.49 -9.65 -13.25
N LYS A 47 12.41 -10.51 -12.24
CA LYS A 47 11.15 -10.90 -11.62
C LYS A 47 10.52 -9.73 -10.88
N LEU A 48 11.30 -9.03 -10.05
CA LEU A 48 10.81 -7.86 -9.31
C LEU A 48 10.42 -6.71 -10.24
N LYS A 49 11.16 -6.52 -11.33
CA LYS A 49 10.81 -5.54 -12.37
C LYS A 49 9.45 -5.83 -13.00
N ASP A 50 9.17 -7.09 -13.32
CA ASP A 50 7.88 -7.47 -13.91
C ASP A 50 6.73 -7.35 -12.90
N ILE A 51 6.94 -7.73 -11.64
CA ILE A 51 5.97 -7.46 -10.55
C ILE A 51 5.68 -5.96 -10.44
N GLY A 52 6.73 -5.14 -10.44
CA GLY A 52 6.60 -3.69 -10.37
C GLY A 52 5.82 -3.07 -11.53
N LYS A 53 5.95 -3.59 -12.76
CA LYS A 53 5.15 -3.16 -13.91
C LYS A 53 3.66 -3.44 -13.70
N TRP A 54 3.32 -4.69 -13.33
CA TRP A 54 1.93 -5.09 -13.12
C TRP A 54 1.28 -4.32 -11.98
N HIS A 55 2.02 -4.13 -10.90
CA HIS A 55 1.55 -3.39 -9.76
C HIS A 55 1.38 -1.90 -10.06
N ASN A 56 2.26 -1.30 -10.86
CA ASN A 56 2.09 0.08 -11.33
C ASN A 56 0.76 0.25 -12.08
N VAL A 57 0.41 -0.67 -12.98
CA VAL A 57 -0.88 -0.67 -13.70
C VAL A 57 -2.03 -0.82 -12.71
N ASN A 58 -1.95 -1.79 -11.80
CA ASN A 58 -2.99 -2.03 -10.80
C ASN A 58 -3.25 -0.80 -9.92
N LEU A 59 -2.18 -0.18 -9.41
CA LEU A 59 -2.30 0.98 -8.55
C LEU A 59 -2.82 2.20 -9.32
N ASN A 60 -2.39 2.44 -10.56
CA ASN A 60 -2.93 3.54 -11.37
C ASN A 60 -4.45 3.43 -11.59
N LEU A 61 -4.96 2.21 -11.76
CA LEU A 61 -6.39 1.93 -11.93
C LEU A 61 -7.16 2.02 -10.59
N GLY A 62 -6.53 1.62 -9.49
CA GLY A 62 -7.19 1.53 -8.17
C GLY A 62 -6.98 2.72 -7.23
N LEU A 63 -6.06 3.64 -7.55
CA LEU A 63 -5.58 4.68 -6.63
C LEU A 63 -6.69 5.53 -6.02
N GLU A 64 -7.61 6.01 -6.86
CA GLU A 64 -8.74 6.82 -6.42
C GLU A 64 -9.73 6.00 -5.58
N ALA A 65 -10.02 4.77 -6.00
CA ALA A 65 -10.92 3.88 -5.26
C ALA A 65 -10.38 3.56 -3.84
N LEU A 66 -9.06 3.40 -3.70
CA LEU A 66 -8.41 3.21 -2.40
C LEU A 66 -8.43 4.47 -1.53
N SER A 67 -8.38 5.65 -2.15
CA SER A 67 -8.18 6.92 -1.44
C SER A 67 -9.49 7.63 -1.10
N LEU A 68 -10.45 7.68 -2.00
CA LEU A 68 -11.65 8.52 -1.86
C LEU A 68 -12.40 8.25 -0.56
N ALA A 69 -12.80 7.00 -0.29
CA ALA A 69 -13.58 6.70 0.90
C ALA A 69 -12.80 6.94 2.21
N LEU A 70 -11.50 6.62 2.24
CA LEU A 70 -10.66 6.81 3.43
C LEU A 70 -10.48 8.29 3.75
N PHE A 71 -10.11 9.10 2.75
CA PHE A 71 -9.79 10.50 2.99
C PHE A 71 -11.04 11.36 3.16
N THR A 72 -12.12 11.12 2.39
CA THR A 72 -13.34 11.93 2.52
C THR A 72 -14.14 11.59 3.77
N ARG A 73 -14.32 10.30 4.11
CA ARG A 73 -15.20 9.88 5.22
C ARG A 73 -14.50 9.86 6.57
N ALA A 74 -13.19 9.60 6.61
CA ALA A 74 -12.45 9.49 7.88
C ALA A 74 -11.56 10.70 8.17
N LEU A 75 -11.10 11.42 7.15
CA LEU A 75 -10.27 12.62 7.31
C LEU A 75 -10.98 13.91 6.91
N GLU A 76 -12.24 13.83 6.44
CA GLU A 76 -13.07 14.97 6.07
C GLU A 76 -12.48 15.83 4.93
N TRP A 77 -11.62 15.24 4.10
CA TRP A 77 -11.12 15.91 2.90
C TRP A 77 -12.23 16.07 1.86
N THR A 78 -12.12 17.12 1.06
CA THR A 78 -12.93 17.28 -0.14
C THR A 78 -12.53 16.27 -1.22
N GLN A 79 -13.43 15.98 -2.16
CA GLN A 79 -13.12 15.09 -3.27
C GLN A 79 -11.99 15.67 -4.14
N GLU A 80 -11.98 16.97 -4.33
CA GLU A 80 -11.00 17.71 -5.13
C GLU A 80 -9.59 17.58 -4.55
N GLU A 81 -9.43 17.69 -3.23
CA GLU A 81 -8.14 17.49 -2.55
C GLU A 81 -7.62 16.06 -2.74
N VAL A 82 -8.50 15.06 -2.66
CA VAL A 82 -8.11 13.65 -2.86
C VAL A 82 -7.71 13.39 -4.31
N LEU A 83 -8.42 13.96 -5.28
CA LEU A 83 -8.07 13.82 -6.70
C LEU A 83 -6.75 14.52 -7.04
N ALA A 84 -6.49 15.70 -6.44
CA ALA A 84 -5.21 16.40 -6.57
C ALA A 84 -4.05 15.56 -5.99
N LEU A 85 -4.24 14.95 -4.82
CA LEU A 85 -3.27 14.01 -4.24
C LEU A 85 -3.04 12.82 -5.19
N CYS A 86 -4.10 12.22 -5.72
CA CYS A 86 -3.99 11.09 -6.65
C CYS A 86 -3.22 11.46 -7.92
N ALA A 87 -3.40 12.68 -8.44
CA ALA A 87 -2.63 13.18 -9.59
C ALA A 87 -1.12 13.24 -9.28
N GLY A 88 -0.74 13.78 -8.12
CA GLY A 88 0.67 13.81 -7.68
C GLY A 88 1.27 12.40 -7.55
N VAL A 89 0.55 11.48 -6.90
CA VAL A 89 0.99 10.09 -6.75
C VAL A 89 1.20 9.40 -8.10
N ARG A 90 0.37 9.69 -9.13
CA ARG A 90 0.57 9.14 -10.48
C ARG A 90 1.88 9.59 -11.13
N GLU A 91 2.32 10.82 -10.86
CA GLU A 91 3.62 11.29 -11.34
C GLU A 91 4.77 10.59 -10.61
N ASP A 92 4.66 10.42 -9.28
CA ASP A 92 5.65 9.68 -8.50
C ASP A 92 5.76 8.22 -8.94
N LEU A 93 4.63 7.58 -9.31
CA LEU A 93 4.60 6.22 -9.82
C LEU A 93 5.36 6.05 -11.15
N LYS A 94 5.45 7.10 -11.98
CA LYS A 94 6.24 7.09 -13.22
C LYS A 94 7.73 7.27 -12.95
N ASN A 95 8.08 7.90 -11.83
CA ASN A 95 9.45 8.23 -11.48
C ASN A 95 10.22 6.99 -10.99
N LYS A 96 11.07 6.43 -11.85
CA LYS A 96 11.90 5.25 -11.52
C LYS A 96 13.06 5.56 -10.57
N ASN A 97 13.33 6.83 -10.26
CA ASN A 97 14.28 7.21 -9.22
C ASN A 97 13.66 7.07 -7.81
N ILE A 98 12.33 6.96 -7.72
CA ILE A 98 11.63 6.62 -6.48
C ILE A 98 11.57 5.09 -6.36
N HIS A 99 12.38 4.54 -5.46
CA HIS A 99 12.45 3.10 -5.21
C HIS A 99 11.39 2.64 -4.20
N ALA A 100 10.13 3.05 -4.39
CA ALA A 100 9.04 2.68 -3.49
C ALA A 100 8.63 1.20 -3.67
N TYR A 101 8.29 0.55 -2.57
CA TYR A 101 7.79 -0.84 -2.53
C TYR A 101 6.92 -1.07 -1.28
N TRP A 102 6.02 -2.06 -1.35
CA TRP A 102 5.38 -2.61 -0.15
C TRP A 102 6.26 -3.70 0.46
N ASN A 103 6.32 -3.71 1.79
CA ASN A 103 6.88 -4.82 2.56
C ASN A 103 5.71 -5.71 3.00
N VAL A 104 5.48 -6.79 2.25
CA VAL A 104 4.32 -7.69 2.43
C VAL A 104 4.72 -9.01 3.05
#